data_AF-X6CLH3-F1
#
_entry.id   AF-X6CLH3-F1
#
_cell.length_a   1.000
_cell.length_b   1.000
_cell.length_c   1.000
_cell.angle_alpha   90.00
_cell.angle_beta   90.00
_cell.angle_gamma   90.00
#
_symmetry.space_group_name_H-M   'P 1'
#
loop_
_entity.id
_entity.type
_entity.pdbx_description
1 polymer ?
#
loop_
_entity_poly.entity_id
_entity_poly.type
_entity_poly.pdbx_seq_one_letter_code
_entity_poly.pdbx_strand_id
1 'polypeptide(L)'
;VVAMVKEFADRFGATRTVAWSLALSAAMLVTFSLIPTFLPHNIAGPALMGMMVPWGIVGWAFPPAQASRIIKLAPDAAPIVLSLNASALYLGVALGAVVGGGVLRYGAPADLGLVAAAFPIVGLGIVLAGRMLAKPVAMPAE
;
A
#
# COMPACT_ATOMS: atom_id res chain seq x y z
N VAL A 1 13.75 1.50 -9.40
CA VAL A 1 12.50 1.10 -8.69
C VAL A 1 11.34 0.90 -9.65
N VAL A 2 10.90 1.92 -10.40
CA VAL A 2 9.73 1.81 -11.32
C VAL A 2 9.89 0.68 -12.36
N ALA A 3 11.06 0.55 -13.00
CA ALA A 3 11.34 -0.54 -13.93
C ALA A 3 11.29 -1.93 -13.26
N MET A 4 11.87 -2.08 -12.08
CA MET A 4 11.88 -3.32 -11.29
C MET A 4 10.46 -3.73 -10.87
N VAL A 5 9.62 -2.76 -10.47
CA VAL A 5 8.21 -2.99 -10.11
C VAL A 5 7.40 -3.41 -11.33
N LYS A 6 7.66 -2.80 -12.48
CA LYS A 6 7.03 -3.14 -13.75
C LYS A 6 7.39 -4.57 -14.17
N GLU A 7 8.66 -4.94 -14.17
CA GLU A 7 9.12 -6.32 -14.43
C GLU A 7 8.52 -7.32 -13.44
N PHE A 8 8.43 -6.98 -12.15
CA PHE A 8 7.77 -7.84 -11.15
C PHE A 8 6.27 -7.97 -11.40
N ALA A 9 5.58 -6.89 -11.76
CA ALA A 9 4.15 -6.90 -12.08
C ALA A 9 3.85 -7.65 -13.39
N ASP A 10 4.76 -7.57 -14.36
CA ASP A 10 4.66 -8.28 -15.63
C ASP A 10 4.94 -9.79 -15.43
N ARG A 11 5.86 -10.15 -14.53
CA ARG A 11 6.24 -11.54 -14.24
C ARG A 11 5.32 -12.26 -13.24
N PHE A 12 4.75 -11.57 -12.26
CA PHE A 12 3.93 -12.17 -11.19
C PHE A 12 2.45 -11.75 -11.22
N GLY A 13 2.08 -10.81 -12.08
CA GLY A 13 0.74 -10.28 -12.22
C GLY A 13 0.47 -9.10 -11.27
N ALA A 14 -0.16 -8.05 -11.81
CA ALA A 14 -0.44 -6.78 -11.12
C ALA A 14 -1.11 -6.95 -9.75
N THR A 15 -2.06 -7.88 -9.62
CA THR A 15 -2.76 -8.15 -8.35
C THR A 15 -1.84 -8.70 -7.25
N ARG A 16 -0.85 -9.54 -7.59
CA ARG A 16 0.12 -10.03 -6.60
C ARG A 16 1.07 -8.92 -6.16
N THR A 17 1.53 -8.09 -7.07
CA THR A 17 2.39 -6.94 -6.75
C THR A 17 1.69 -5.94 -5.85
N VAL A 18 0.40 -5.68 -6.07
CA VAL A 18 -0.45 -4.89 -5.17
C VAL A 18 -0.52 -5.51 -3.77
N ALA A 19 -0.77 -6.82 -3.67
CA ALA A 19 -0.85 -7.48 -2.35
C ALA A 19 0.50 -7.42 -1.61
N TRP A 20 1.61 -7.67 -2.32
CA TRP A 20 2.96 -7.59 -1.74
C TRP A 20 3.32 -6.18 -1.29
N SER A 21 3.04 -5.16 -2.10
CA SER A 21 3.27 -3.78 -1.70
C SER A 21 2.48 -3.40 -0.45
N LEU A 22 1.20 -3.78 -0.36
CA LEU A 22 0.39 -3.55 0.83
C LEU A 22 0.94 -4.26 2.08
N ALA A 23 1.31 -5.54 1.95
CA ALA A 23 1.88 -6.31 3.06
C ALA A 23 3.21 -5.71 3.55
N LEU A 24 4.09 -5.34 2.62
CA LEU A 24 5.39 -4.76 2.94
C LEU A 24 5.26 -3.33 3.50
N SER A 25 4.32 -2.54 3.00
CA SER A 25 3.97 -1.24 3.59
C SER A 25 3.48 -1.40 5.04
N ALA A 26 2.59 -2.36 5.31
CA ALA A 26 2.10 -2.62 6.66
C ALA A 26 3.24 -3.01 7.62
N ALA A 27 4.07 -3.98 7.22
CA ALA A 27 5.22 -4.40 8.03
C ALA A 27 6.17 -3.24 8.32
N MET A 28 6.44 -2.40 7.32
CA MET A 28 7.34 -1.27 7.46
C MET A 28 6.78 -0.18 8.37
N LEU A 29 5.48 0.12 8.29
CA LEU A 29 4.80 1.06 9.19
C LEU A 29 4.82 0.58 10.64
N VAL A 30 4.63 -0.72 10.88
CA VAL A 30 4.82 -1.30 12.21
C VAL A 30 6.25 -1.08 12.69
N THR A 31 7.26 -1.37 11.87
CA THR A 31 8.66 -1.16 12.24
C THR A 31 8.99 0.29 12.57
N PHE A 32 8.39 1.27 11.87
CA PHE A 32 8.53 2.70 12.22
C PHE A 32 8.08 3.02 13.65
N SER A 33 7.08 2.31 14.17
CA SER A 33 6.63 2.44 15.56
C SER A 33 7.53 1.68 16.54
N LEU A 34 8.02 0.50 16.14
CA LEU A 34 8.86 -0.34 16.99
C LEU A 34 10.26 0.25 17.21
N ILE A 35 10.86 0.90 16.22
CA ILE A 35 12.21 1.50 16.35
C ILE A 35 12.30 2.46 17.55
N PRO A 36 11.52 3.54 17.65
CA PRO A 36 11.61 4.46 18.79
C PRO A 36 11.16 3.84 20.12
N THR A 37 10.39 2.75 20.09
CA THR A 37 9.88 2.06 21.28
C THR A 37 10.92 1.14 21.92
N PHE A 38 11.70 0.42 21.09
CA PHE A 38 12.62 -0.62 21.56
C PHE A 38 14.11 -0.27 21.42
N LEU A 39 14.48 0.69 20.56
CA LEU A 39 15.88 1.09 20.39
C LEU A 39 16.25 2.29 21.28
N PRO A 40 17.47 2.30 21.83
CA PRO A 40 18.04 3.47 22.49
C PRO A 40 18.06 4.70 21.56
N HIS A 41 17.88 5.89 22.12
CA HIS A 41 17.73 7.14 21.37
C HIS A 41 18.91 7.43 20.41
N ASN A 42 20.14 7.05 20.79
CA ASN A 42 21.34 7.21 19.98
C ASN A 42 21.37 6.33 18.72
N ILE A 43 20.59 5.25 18.66
CA ILE A 43 20.51 4.31 17.53
C ILE A 43 19.19 4.49 16.76
N ALA A 44 18.11 4.87 17.44
CA ALA A 44 16.79 5.04 16.84
C ALA A 44 16.78 6.06 15.69
N GLY A 45 17.45 7.21 15.84
CA GLY A 45 17.53 8.24 14.79
C GLY A 45 18.19 7.72 13.49
N PRO A 46 19.44 7.20 13.55
CA PRO A 46 20.08 6.56 12.40
C PRO A 46 19.28 5.40 11.80
N ALA A 47 18.64 4.58 12.63
CA ALA A 47 17.81 3.47 12.16
C ALA A 47 16.59 3.95 11.36
N LEU A 48 15.89 4.99 11.83
CA LEU A 48 14.78 5.61 11.11
C LEU A 48 15.22 6.22 9.78
N MET A 49 16.39 6.87 9.75
CA MET A 49 16.97 7.39 8.51
C MET A 49 17.29 6.27 7.52
N GLY A 50 17.90 5.17 7.99
CA GLY A 50 18.13 3.97 7.17
C GLY A 50 16.83 3.38 6.62
N MET A 51 15.76 3.42 7.41
CA MET A 51 14.42 2.94 7.04
C MET A 51 13.76 3.76 5.92
N MET A 52 14.20 4.98 5.64
CA MET A 52 13.68 5.81 4.54
C MET A 52 13.97 5.19 3.16
N VAL A 53 15.07 4.46 3.01
CA VAL A 53 15.45 3.80 1.76
C VAL A 53 14.47 2.70 1.36
N PRO A 54 14.23 1.65 2.18
CA PRO A 54 13.19 0.67 1.87
C PRO A 54 11.81 1.34 1.81
N TRP A 55 11.56 2.38 2.61
CA TRP A 55 10.29 3.12 2.53
C TRP A 55 10.01 3.72 1.15
N GLY A 56 11.01 4.37 0.55
CA GLY A 56 10.91 4.86 -0.81
C GLY A 56 10.66 3.72 -1.81
N ILE A 57 11.38 2.60 -1.70
CA ILE A 57 11.21 1.49 -2.66
C ILE A 57 9.79 0.92 -2.64
N VAL A 58 9.25 0.70 -1.43
CA VAL A 58 7.93 0.09 -1.23
C VAL A 58 6.81 1.06 -1.57
N GLY A 59 6.92 2.32 -1.15
CA GLY A 59 5.91 3.34 -1.41
C GLY A 59 5.69 3.60 -2.90
N TRP A 60 6.75 3.51 -3.71
CA TRP A 60 6.67 3.71 -5.15
C TRP A 60 6.24 2.47 -5.96
N ALA A 61 6.14 1.29 -5.32
CA ALA A 61 5.71 0.07 -6.00
C ALA A 61 4.19 -0.02 -6.21
N PHE A 62 3.42 0.54 -5.28
CA PHE A 62 1.97 0.41 -5.26
C PHE A 62 1.25 1.18 -6.38
N PRO A 63 1.50 2.49 -6.62
CA PRO A 63 0.75 3.25 -7.62
C PRO A 63 0.75 2.67 -9.04
N PRO A 64 1.91 2.28 -9.64
CA PRO A 64 1.91 1.71 -10.98
C PRO A 64 1.26 0.32 -11.05
N ALA A 65 1.43 -0.50 -10.01
CA ALA A 65 0.81 -1.82 -9.94
C ALA A 65 -0.73 -1.72 -9.84
N GLN A 66 -1.24 -0.78 -9.06
CA GLN A 66 -2.68 -0.53 -8.95
C GLN A 66 -3.28 0.01 -10.23
N ALA A 67 -2.64 0.98 -10.88
CA ALA A 67 -3.11 1.50 -12.16
C ALA A 67 -3.21 0.37 -13.21
N SER A 68 -2.18 -0.48 -13.31
CA SER A 68 -2.19 -1.64 -14.20
C SER A 68 -3.32 -2.62 -13.87
N ARG A 69 -3.56 -2.88 -12.58
CA ARG A 69 -4.65 -3.76 -12.13
C ARG A 69 -6.03 -3.22 -12.50
N ILE A 70 -6.29 -1.93 -12.25
CA ILE A 70 -7.60 -1.31 -12.49
C ILE A 70 -7.89 -1.24 -14.00
N ILE A 71 -6.90 -0.89 -14.82
CA ILE A 71 -7.04 -0.89 -16.29
C ILE A 71 -7.37 -2.29 -16.81
N LYS A 72 -6.73 -3.34 -16.28
CA LYS A 72 -7.04 -4.74 -16.66
C LYS A 72 -8.45 -5.17 -16.27
N LEU A 73 -9.05 -4.58 -15.24
CA LEU A 73 -10.42 -4.89 -14.82
C LEU A 73 -11.48 -4.20 -15.67
N ALA A 74 -11.17 -3.03 -16.24
CA ALA A 74 -12.10 -2.28 -17.10
C ALA A 74 -11.33 -1.55 -18.23
N PRO A 75 -10.86 -2.28 -19.27
CA PRO A 75 -10.06 -1.70 -20.34
C PRO A 75 -10.79 -0.61 -21.13
N ASP A 76 -12.07 -0.82 -21.40
CA ASP A 76 -12.90 0.09 -22.22
C ASP A 76 -13.19 1.43 -21.53
N ALA A 77 -13.05 1.48 -20.20
CA ALA A 77 -13.28 2.66 -19.37
C ALA A 77 -11.98 3.20 -18.74
N ALA A 78 -10.80 2.84 -19.28
CA ALA A 78 -9.50 3.13 -18.68
C ALA A 78 -9.31 4.59 -18.19
N PRO A 79 -9.68 5.64 -18.94
CA PRO A 79 -9.56 7.02 -18.46
C PRO A 79 -10.44 7.32 -17.24
N ILE A 80 -11.67 6.78 -17.22
CA ILE A 80 -12.65 7.00 -16.15
C ILE A 80 -12.21 6.27 -14.87
N VAL A 81 -11.78 5.02 -14.98
CA VAL A 81 -11.36 4.26 -13.79
C VAL A 81 -10.05 4.78 -13.21
N LEU A 82 -9.16 5.34 -14.04
CA LEU A 82 -7.93 5.97 -13.56
C LEU A 82 -8.19 7.29 -12.85
N SER A 83 -9.14 8.10 -13.33
CA SER A 83 -9.54 9.34 -12.64
C SER A 83 -10.22 9.05 -11.30
N LEU A 84 -11.11 8.05 -11.24
CA LEU A 84 -11.72 7.59 -10.00
C LEU A 84 -10.69 7.07 -8.99
N ASN A 85 -9.69 6.32 -9.47
CA ASN A 85 -8.58 5.87 -8.63
C ASN A 85 -7.78 7.04 -8.05
N ALA A 86 -7.51 8.07 -8.85
CA ALA A 86 -6.83 9.27 -8.37
C ALA A 86 -7.66 10.01 -7.31
N SER A 87 -8.98 10.16 -7.51
CA SER A 87 -9.88 10.74 -6.51
C SER A 87 -9.88 9.94 -5.20
N ALA A 88 -9.93 8.62 -5.27
CA ALA A 88 -9.84 7.75 -4.10
C ALA A 88 -8.49 7.90 -3.37
N LEU A 89 -7.39 8.03 -4.12
CA LEU A 89 -6.06 8.29 -3.56
C LEU A 89 -6.03 9.62 -2.80
N TYR A 90 -6.51 10.71 -3.41
CA TYR A 90 -6.51 12.02 -2.74
C TYR A 90 -7.44 12.05 -1.53
N LEU A 91 -8.59 11.38 -1.60
CA LEU A 91 -9.46 11.20 -0.43
C LEU A 91 -8.72 10.43 0.68
N GLY A 92 -8.00 9.37 0.34
CA GLY A 92 -7.17 8.62 1.27
C GLY A 92 -6.07 9.48 1.91
N VAL A 93 -5.41 10.35 1.15
CA VAL A 93 -4.41 11.30 1.66
C VAL A 93 -5.05 12.28 2.65
N ALA A 94 -6.22 12.83 2.32
CA ALA A 94 -6.93 13.75 3.20
C ALA A 94 -7.37 13.07 4.51
N LEU A 95 -7.96 11.87 4.42
CA LEU A 95 -8.33 11.07 5.59
C LEU A 95 -7.11 10.69 6.43
N GLY A 96 -6.00 10.32 5.77
CA GLY A 96 -4.73 10.02 6.43
C GLY A 96 -4.18 11.21 7.21
N ALA A 97 -4.28 12.43 6.66
CA ALA A 97 -3.87 13.65 7.34
C ALA A 97 -4.73 13.94 8.58
N VAL A 98 -6.05 13.76 8.49
CA VAL A 98 -6.97 13.92 9.63
C VAL A 98 -6.66 12.90 10.74
N VAL A 99 -6.53 11.62 10.37
CA VAL A 99 -6.23 10.55 11.32
C VAL A 99 -4.85 10.74 11.94
N GLY A 100 -3.83 11.01 11.13
CA GLY A 100 -2.45 11.25 11.61
C GLY A 100 -2.35 12.47 12.52
N GLY A 101 -3.04 13.57 12.19
CA GLY A 101 -3.15 14.73 13.07
C GLY A 101 -3.85 14.40 14.39
N GLY A 102 -4.90 13.58 14.35
CA GLY A 102 -5.56 13.05 15.56
C GLY A 102 -4.63 12.23 16.44
N VAL A 103 -3.85 11.31 15.86
CA VAL A 103 -2.86 10.51 16.58
C VAL A 103 -1.82 11.39 17.25
N LEU A 104 -1.28 12.38 16.54
CA LEU A 104 -0.30 13.32 17.11
C LEU A 104 -0.88 14.24 18.19
N ARG A 105 -2.20 14.47 18.18
CA ARG A 105 -2.87 15.30 19.20
C ARG A 105 -3.09 14.56 20.51
N TYR A 106 -3.34 13.25 20.46
CA TYR A 106 -3.75 12.46 21.64
C TYR A 106 -2.75 11.37 22.05
N GLY A 107 -1.74 11.07 21.22
CA GLY A 107 -0.75 10.01 21.44
C GLY A 107 0.67 10.46 21.15
N ALA A 108 1.57 9.50 21.03
CA ALA A 108 2.98 9.73 20.73
C ALA A 108 3.26 9.61 19.22
N PRO A 109 4.32 10.25 18.69
CA PRO A 109 4.77 10.02 17.32
C PRO A 109 5.05 8.55 16.99
N ALA A 110 5.40 7.74 18.00
CA ALA A 110 5.57 6.30 17.84
C ALA A 110 4.26 5.59 17.45
N ASP A 111 3.09 6.08 17.85
CA ASP A 111 1.80 5.44 17.59
C ASP A 111 1.37 5.57 16.12
N LEU A 112 1.93 6.54 15.38
CA LEU A 112 1.60 6.78 13.98
C LEU A 112 1.80 5.54 13.12
N GLY A 113 2.90 4.81 13.33
CA GLY A 113 3.21 3.62 12.55
C GLY A 113 2.17 2.51 12.73
N LEU A 114 1.74 2.26 13.98
CA LEU A 114 0.75 1.23 14.29
C LEU A 114 -0.65 1.58 13.76
N VAL A 115 -1.08 2.83 13.96
CA VAL A 115 -2.38 3.28 13.45
C VAL A 115 -2.39 3.29 11.92
N ALA A 116 -1.32 3.78 11.30
CA ALA A 116 -1.18 3.80 9.85
C ALA A 116 -1.17 2.38 9.25
N ALA A 117 -0.59 1.39 9.94
CA ALA A 117 -0.52 0.01 9.46
C ALA A 117 -1.91 -0.66 9.30
N ALA A 118 -2.93 -0.19 10.02
CA ALA A 118 -4.29 -0.71 9.87
C ALA A 118 -4.84 -0.53 8.45
N PHE A 119 -4.54 0.60 7.79
CA PHE A 119 -5.06 0.92 6.46
C PHE A 119 -4.57 -0.04 5.35
N PRO A 120 -3.26 -0.29 5.16
CA PRO A 120 -2.79 -1.26 4.18
C PRO A 120 -3.20 -2.69 4.54
N ILE A 121 -3.39 -3.05 5.82
CA ILE A 121 -3.93 -4.35 6.23
C ILE A 121 -5.38 -4.51 5.76
N VAL A 122 -6.23 -3.50 5.97
CA VAL A 122 -7.61 -3.50 5.46
C VAL A 122 -7.62 -3.57 3.93
N GLY A 123 -6.78 -2.77 3.25
CA GLY A 123 -6.62 -2.83 1.80
C GLY A 123 -6.20 -4.21 1.30
N LEU A 124 -5.28 -4.88 2.00
CA LEU A 124 -4.85 -6.24 1.70
C LEU A 124 -6.02 -7.23 1.87
N GLY A 125 -6.78 -7.11 2.95
CA GLY A 125 -8.00 -7.90 3.18
C GLY A 125 -9.01 -7.76 2.02
N ILE A 126 -9.25 -6.53 1.55
CA ILE A 126 -10.13 -6.26 0.40
C ILE A 126 -9.60 -6.93 -0.87
N VAL A 127 -8.31 -6.82 -1.15
CA VAL A 127 -7.69 -7.43 -2.34
C VAL A 127 -7.80 -8.97 -2.29
N LEU A 128 -7.58 -9.58 -1.12
CA LEU A 128 -7.69 -11.02 -0.94
C LEU A 128 -9.14 -11.50 -1.04
N ALA A 129 -10.09 -10.81 -0.39
CA ALA A 129 -11.51 -11.13 -0.50
C ALA A 129 -12.02 -11.02 -1.94
N GLY A 130 -11.62 -9.97 -2.67
CA GLY A 130 -11.98 -9.81 -4.09
C GLY A 130 -11.44 -10.94 -4.98
N ARG A 131 -10.30 -11.55 -4.64
CA ARG A 131 -9.78 -12.73 -5.34
C ARG A 131 -10.57 -14.00 -5.02
N MET A 132 -11.05 -14.14 -3.78
CA MET A 132 -11.84 -15.31 -3.38
C MET A 132 -13.25 -15.28 -3.98
N LEU A 133 -13.81 -14.08 -4.17
CA LEU A 133 -15.16 -13.88 -4.71
C LEU A 133 -15.21 -13.94 -6.25
N ALA A 134 -14.09 -13.70 -6.93
CA ALA A 134 -13.98 -13.86 -8.38
C ALA A 134 -14.00 -15.36 -8.74
N LYS A 135 -15.21 -15.94 -8.90
CA LYS A 135 -15.39 -17.29 -9.44
C LYS A 135 -14.84 -17.38 -10.88
N PRO A 136 -14.26 -18.53 -11.29
CA PRO A 136 -13.97 -18.76 -12.70
C PRO A 136 -15.30 -18.72 -13.47
N VAL A 137 -15.46 -17.76 -14.38
CA VAL A 137 -16.53 -17.83 -15.36
C VAL A 137 -16.20 -19.03 -16.25
N ALA A 138 -16.98 -20.10 -16.15
CA ALA A 138 -16.89 -21.20 -17.09
C ALA A 138 -17.25 -20.65 -18.48
N MET A 139 -16.26 -20.57 -19.36
CA MET A 139 -16.51 -20.28 -20.77
C MET A 139 -17.36 -21.43 -21.33
N PRO A 140 -18.49 -21.15 -22.01
CA PRO A 140 -19.18 -22.17 -22.78
C PRO A 140 -18.18 -22.76 -23.78
N ALA A 141 -18.07 -24.08 -23.82
CA ALA A 141 -17.34 -24.75 -24.88
C ALA A 141 -18.11 -24.52 -26.19
N GLU A 142 -17.55 -23.68 -27.06
CA GLU A 142 -17.90 -23.64 -28.48
C GLU A 142 -17.08 -24.69 -29.24
#